data_AF-A0A497QZB2-F1
#
_entry.id   AF-A0A497QZB2-F1
#
_cell.length_a   1.000
_cell.length_b   1.000
_cell.length_c   1.000
_cell.angle_alpha   90.00
_cell.angle_beta   90.00
_cell.angle_gamma   90.00
#
_symmetry.space_group_name_H-M   'P 1'
#
loop_
_entity.id
_entity.type
_entity.pdbx_description
1 polymer ?
#
loop_
_entity_poly.entity_id
_entity_poly.type
_entity_poly.pdbx_seq_one_letter_code
_entity_poly.pdbx_strand_id
1 'polypeptide(L)'
;MAELDIPTIPNLQSLIMMAITAFSVSIIVILLFIKYFQRKRLPALTLAFTFLMWDFASLIVFIFGLIHYLNYSTPQVGVIQYARYGINLGYAFSALSNALMVLFVSQIYSQAPIFRKTKKIIPIVNGLLNGVTIGFVVDSIMQSFVFTDVVSYLNPAYSLNQIIYHLVLTFFSFTLLLSLSARQRRKATFRWEKAGFSFIVYSAIAGILVYVFLALDELAQTFIPLFNEGYTIFNIIGWAFGILLCILAYFGYVMPKWLRDRYKEKTLEVK
;
A
#
# COMPACT_ATOMS: atom_id res chain seq x y z
N MET A 1 -18.91 -9.82 29.07
CA MET A 1 -19.23 -10.81 28.02
C MET A 1 -18.15 -10.65 26.97
N ALA A 2 -17.31 -11.68 26.77
CA ALA A 2 -16.43 -11.69 25.62
C ALA A 2 -17.32 -11.88 24.38
N GLU A 3 -17.43 -10.85 23.55
CA GLU A 3 -18.06 -11.00 22.24
C GLU A 3 -17.27 -12.08 21.49
N LEU A 4 -17.98 -13.11 21.04
CA LEU A 4 -17.41 -14.10 20.13
C LEU A 4 -16.99 -13.32 18.88
N ASP A 5 -15.68 -13.13 18.75
CA ASP A 5 -15.02 -12.46 17.64
C ASP A 5 -15.28 -13.31 16.39
N ILE A 6 -16.37 -13.02 15.66
CA ILE A 6 -16.79 -13.79 14.49
C ILE A 6 -15.65 -13.71 13.46
N PRO A 7 -15.18 -14.84 12.91
CA PRO A 7 -14.10 -14.81 11.94
C PRO A 7 -14.47 -13.97 10.72
N THR A 8 -13.63 -12.99 10.39
CA THR A 8 -13.83 -12.13 9.21
C THR A 8 -13.41 -12.91 7.96
N ILE A 9 -14.38 -13.50 7.26
CA ILE A 9 -14.11 -14.32 6.08
C ILE A 9 -14.01 -13.40 4.84
N PRO A 10 -12.94 -13.48 4.05
CA PRO A 10 -12.88 -12.82 2.75
C PRO A 10 -14.00 -13.37 1.84
N ASN A 11 -14.88 -12.50 1.35
CA ASN A 11 -15.82 -12.90 0.32
C ASN A 11 -15.11 -13.10 -1.04
N LEU A 12 -15.70 -13.90 -1.93
CA LEU A 12 -15.11 -14.23 -3.24
C LEU A 12 -14.78 -12.98 -4.07
N GLN A 13 -15.61 -11.93 -3.99
CA GLN A 13 -15.39 -10.67 -4.70
C GLN A 13 -14.12 -9.98 -4.22
N SER A 14 -13.90 -9.93 -2.90
CA SER A 14 -12.69 -9.36 -2.30
C SER A 14 -11.44 -10.14 -2.72
N LEU A 15 -11.51 -11.47 -2.76
CA LEU A 15 -10.40 -12.32 -3.22
C LEU A 15 -10.04 -12.05 -4.70
N ILE A 16 -11.05 -11.90 -5.57
CA ILE A 16 -10.83 -11.54 -6.97
C ILE A 16 -10.12 -10.18 -7.07
N MET A 17 -10.57 -9.19 -6.30
CA MET A 17 -9.98 -7.86 -6.30
C MET A 17 -8.55 -7.83 -5.76
N MET A 18 -8.28 -8.61 -4.70
CA MET A 18 -6.92 -8.83 -4.17
C MET A 18 -6.01 -9.47 -5.22
N ALA A 19 -6.48 -10.52 -5.89
CA ALA A 19 -5.74 -11.20 -6.95
C ALA A 19 -5.40 -10.24 -8.09
N ILE A 20 -6.39 -9.52 -8.62
CA ILE A 20 -6.19 -8.55 -9.71
C ILE A 20 -5.18 -7.49 -9.28
N THR A 21 -5.28 -6.97 -8.05
CA THR A 21 -4.33 -5.98 -7.53
C THR A 21 -2.93 -6.55 -7.45
N ALA A 22 -2.76 -7.74 -6.87
CA ALA A 22 -1.48 -8.42 -6.71
C ALA A 22 -0.80 -8.65 -8.07
N PHE A 23 -1.49 -9.25 -9.04
CA PHE A 23 -0.93 -9.44 -10.37
C PHE A 23 -0.63 -8.12 -11.09
N SER A 24 -1.49 -7.10 -10.91
CA SER A 24 -1.27 -5.77 -11.48
C SER A 24 0.01 -5.14 -10.93
N VAL A 25 0.23 -5.19 -9.61
CA VAL A 25 1.44 -4.62 -9.01
C VAL A 25 2.69 -5.43 -9.37
N SER A 26 2.62 -6.77 -9.45
CA SER A 26 3.75 -7.59 -9.91
C SER A 26 4.22 -7.17 -11.32
N ILE A 27 3.28 -6.87 -12.24
CA ILE A 27 3.61 -6.34 -13.57
C ILE A 27 4.32 -4.99 -13.47
N ILE A 28 3.85 -4.08 -12.61
CA ILE A 28 4.51 -2.78 -12.39
C ILE A 28 5.92 -2.95 -11.85
N VAL A 29 6.12 -3.84 -10.88
CA VAL A 29 7.43 -4.15 -10.29
C VAL A 29 8.41 -4.60 -11.36
N ILE A 30 8.01 -5.56 -12.21
CA ILE A 30 8.84 -6.03 -13.33
C ILE A 30 9.22 -4.87 -14.25
N LEU A 31 8.26 -4.03 -14.63
CA LEU A 31 8.51 -2.88 -15.49
C LEU A 31 9.45 -1.85 -14.86
N LEU A 32 9.35 -1.61 -13.55
CA LEU A 32 10.23 -0.72 -12.80
C LEU A 32 11.66 -1.27 -12.72
N PHE A 33 11.83 -2.59 -12.50
CA PHE A 33 13.15 -3.22 -12.55
C PHE A 33 13.76 -3.15 -13.95
N ILE A 34 12.99 -3.41 -15.02
CA ILE A 34 13.46 -3.22 -16.40
C ILE A 34 13.95 -1.78 -16.60
N LYS A 35 13.18 -0.79 -16.14
CA LYS A 35 13.59 0.63 -16.21
C LYS A 35 14.83 0.94 -15.40
N TYR A 36 15.00 0.31 -14.24
CA TYR A 36 16.22 0.40 -13.46
C TYR A 36 17.41 -0.14 -14.24
N PHE A 37 17.33 -1.34 -14.80
CA PHE A 37 18.43 -1.92 -15.59
C PHE A 37 18.78 -1.08 -16.83
N GLN A 38 17.80 -0.42 -17.45
CA GLN A 38 18.02 0.50 -18.57
C GLN A 38 18.73 1.80 -18.16
N ARG A 39 18.44 2.35 -16.98
CA ARG A 39 18.91 3.69 -16.57
C ARG A 39 20.07 3.65 -15.56
N LYS A 40 20.21 2.57 -14.80
CA LYS A 40 21.14 2.39 -13.67
C LYS A 40 21.13 3.56 -12.68
N ARG A 41 19.94 4.10 -12.38
CA ARG A 41 19.75 5.22 -11.43
C ARG A 41 19.18 4.72 -10.12
N LEU A 42 19.82 5.09 -9.00
CA LEU A 42 19.40 4.69 -7.66
C LEU A 42 17.93 5.02 -7.34
N PRO A 43 17.36 6.19 -7.71
CA PRO A 43 15.95 6.45 -7.46
C PRO A 43 14.99 5.48 -8.17
N ALA A 44 15.35 4.99 -9.36
CA ALA A 44 14.54 3.98 -10.04
C ALA A 44 14.57 2.64 -9.29
N LEU A 45 15.71 2.28 -8.70
CA LEU A 45 15.84 1.09 -7.85
C LEU A 45 15.02 1.22 -6.56
N THR A 46 15.14 2.35 -5.87
CA THR A 46 14.37 2.59 -4.63
C THR A 46 12.87 2.56 -4.89
N LEU A 47 12.42 3.10 -6.03
CA LEU A 47 11.02 3.00 -6.45
C LEU A 47 10.62 1.55 -6.77
N ALA A 48 11.45 0.80 -7.47
CA ALA A 48 11.19 -0.62 -7.75
C ALA A 48 11.05 -1.43 -6.46
N PHE A 49 11.93 -1.22 -5.47
CA PHE A 49 11.82 -1.84 -4.16
C PHE A 49 10.58 -1.38 -3.37
N THR A 50 10.20 -0.10 -3.49
CA THR A 50 8.97 0.42 -2.87
C THR A 50 7.75 -0.36 -3.37
N PHE A 51 7.62 -0.54 -4.69
CA PHE A 51 6.55 -1.33 -5.28
C PHE A 51 6.70 -2.82 -5.03
N LEU A 52 7.92 -3.36 -4.93
CA LEU A 52 8.16 -4.78 -4.58
C LEU A 52 7.67 -5.10 -3.17
N MET A 53 7.92 -4.21 -2.20
CA MET A 53 7.38 -4.40 -0.85
C MET A 53 5.86 -4.32 -0.84
N TRP A 54 5.27 -3.41 -1.63
CA TRP A 54 3.81 -3.35 -1.76
C TRP A 54 3.22 -4.56 -2.51
N ASP A 55 3.94 -5.12 -3.47
CA ASP A 55 3.61 -6.38 -4.16
C ASP A 55 3.58 -7.55 -3.18
N PHE A 56 4.64 -7.72 -2.37
CA PHE A 56 4.65 -8.71 -1.29
C PHE A 56 3.50 -8.53 -0.30
N ALA A 57 3.16 -7.28 0.08
CA ALA A 57 2.01 -7.03 0.93
C ALA A 57 0.72 -7.55 0.29
N SER A 58 0.46 -7.20 -0.98
CA SER A 58 -0.75 -7.61 -1.69
C SER A 58 -0.83 -9.12 -1.95
N LEU A 59 0.29 -9.75 -2.32
CA LEU A 59 0.39 -11.19 -2.56
C LEU A 59 0.15 -11.98 -1.28
N ILE A 60 0.73 -11.56 -0.16
CA ILE A 60 0.55 -12.26 1.11
C ILE A 60 -0.89 -12.13 1.60
N VAL A 61 -1.48 -10.94 1.54
CA VAL A 61 -2.89 -10.74 1.91
C VAL A 61 -3.80 -11.60 1.03
N PHE A 62 -3.54 -11.67 -0.28
CA PHE A 62 -4.28 -12.53 -1.20
C PHE A 62 -4.12 -14.03 -0.86
N ILE A 63 -2.87 -14.51 -0.72
CA ILE A 63 -2.58 -15.94 -0.47
C ILE A 63 -3.21 -16.39 0.84
N PHE A 64 -3.02 -15.63 1.92
CA PHE A 64 -3.58 -15.98 3.23
C PHE A 64 -5.11 -15.82 3.26
N GLY A 65 -5.65 -14.83 2.54
CA GLY A 65 -7.10 -14.70 2.34
C GLY A 65 -7.69 -15.90 1.60
N LEU A 66 -7.03 -16.38 0.54
CA LEU A 66 -7.44 -17.56 -0.22
C LEU A 66 -7.32 -18.83 0.62
N ILE A 67 -6.21 -19.01 1.35
CA ILE A 67 -6.04 -20.13 2.29
C ILE A 67 -7.16 -20.10 3.33
N HIS A 68 -7.47 -18.93 3.90
CA HIS A 68 -8.56 -18.82 4.86
C HIS A 68 -9.90 -19.22 4.25
N TYR A 69 -10.24 -18.68 3.07
CA TYR A 69 -11.47 -18.99 2.36
C TYR A 69 -11.62 -20.48 2.01
N LEU A 70 -10.54 -21.14 1.59
CA LEU A 70 -10.55 -22.57 1.23
C LEU A 70 -10.61 -23.50 2.43
N ASN A 71 -10.05 -23.09 3.58
CA ASN A 71 -10.06 -23.90 4.80
C ASN A 71 -11.31 -23.64 5.67
N TYR A 72 -12.13 -22.65 5.32
CA TYR A 72 -13.32 -22.29 6.09
C TYR A 72 -14.52 -23.15 5.69
N SER A 73 -14.55 -24.40 6.16
CA SER A 73 -15.68 -25.31 5.92
C SER A 73 -16.77 -25.21 7.02
N THR A 74 -16.44 -24.67 8.19
CA THR A 74 -17.39 -24.43 9.30
C THR A 74 -16.81 -23.38 10.27
N PRO A 75 -17.57 -22.33 10.70
CA PRO A 75 -17.19 -21.46 11.80
C PRO A 75 -17.06 -22.28 13.08
N GLN A 76 -15.86 -22.64 13.47
CA GLN A 76 -15.61 -23.28 14.76
C GLN A 76 -14.66 -22.43 15.58
N VAL A 77 -14.97 -22.31 16.86
CA VAL A 77 -14.12 -21.66 17.85
C VAL A 77 -12.79 -22.42 17.91
N GLY A 78 -11.66 -21.71 17.83
CA GLY A 78 -10.31 -22.30 17.85
C GLY A 78 -9.70 -22.63 16.48
N VAL A 79 -10.33 -22.23 15.38
CA VAL A 79 -9.74 -22.34 14.02
C VAL A 79 -8.79 -21.17 13.74
N ILE A 80 -7.65 -21.49 13.13
CA ILE A 80 -6.62 -20.51 12.74
C ILE A 80 -7.18 -19.54 11.69
N GLN A 81 -7.18 -18.24 12.00
CA GLN A 81 -7.57 -17.18 11.08
C GLN A 81 -6.40 -16.72 10.21
N TYR A 82 -6.09 -17.52 9.18
CA TYR A 82 -5.03 -17.20 8.22
C TYR A 82 -5.12 -15.78 7.65
N ALA A 83 -6.33 -15.26 7.36
CA ALA A 83 -6.51 -13.90 6.85
C ALA A 83 -5.87 -12.84 7.77
N ARG A 84 -5.95 -13.00 9.10
CA ARG A 84 -5.34 -12.08 10.08
C ARG A 84 -3.81 -12.08 10.00
N TYR A 85 -3.18 -13.24 9.81
CA TYR A 85 -1.73 -13.31 9.55
C TYR A 85 -1.36 -12.61 8.24
N GLY A 86 -2.15 -12.81 7.19
CA GLY A 86 -1.98 -12.15 5.91
C GLY A 86 -2.02 -10.62 6.03
N ILE A 87 -3.02 -10.10 6.74
CA ILE A 87 -3.17 -8.66 7.02
C ILE A 87 -1.97 -8.11 7.80
N ASN A 88 -1.58 -8.78 8.89
CA ASN A 88 -0.44 -8.40 9.72
C ASN A 88 0.86 -8.31 8.90
N LEU A 89 1.18 -9.35 8.14
CA LEU A 89 2.35 -9.36 7.26
C LEU A 89 2.21 -8.32 6.14
N GLY A 90 1.02 -8.14 5.60
CA GLY A 90 0.69 -7.09 4.64
C GLY A 90 1.07 -5.70 5.18
N TYR A 91 0.71 -5.40 6.43
CA TYR A 91 1.08 -4.15 7.10
C TYR A 91 2.59 -4.00 7.34
N ALA A 92 3.29 -5.09 7.66
CA ALA A 92 4.75 -5.05 7.80
C ALA A 92 5.43 -4.69 6.46
N PHE A 93 5.01 -5.33 5.37
CA PHE A 93 5.55 -5.04 4.04
C PHE A 93 5.15 -3.65 3.52
N SER A 94 3.93 -3.19 3.80
CA SER A 94 3.55 -1.80 3.48
C SER A 94 4.31 -0.78 4.29
N ALA A 95 4.69 -1.07 5.54
CA ALA A 95 5.53 -0.19 6.34
C ALA A 95 6.92 -0.03 5.72
N LEU A 96 7.52 -1.13 5.23
CA LEU A 96 8.75 -1.08 4.45
C LEU A 96 8.57 -0.28 3.15
N SER A 97 7.45 -0.46 2.45
CA SER A 97 7.11 0.33 1.27
C SER A 97 7.04 1.83 1.57
N ASN A 98 6.37 2.23 2.66
CA ASN A 98 6.28 3.63 3.09
C ASN A 98 7.65 4.26 3.39
N ALA A 99 8.53 3.53 4.07
CA ALA A 99 9.89 3.98 4.35
C ALA A 99 10.71 4.18 3.05
N LEU A 100 10.62 3.21 2.14
CA LEU A 100 11.27 3.28 0.83
C LEU A 100 10.70 4.40 -0.05
N MET A 101 9.40 4.68 0.04
CA MET A 101 8.75 5.78 -0.67
C MET A 101 9.34 7.13 -0.23
N VAL A 102 9.48 7.37 1.08
CA VAL A 102 10.09 8.61 1.58
C VAL A 102 11.57 8.70 1.19
N LEU A 103 12.28 7.58 1.19
CA LEU A 103 13.65 7.53 0.68
C LEU A 103 13.70 7.90 -0.81
N PHE A 104 12.84 7.32 -1.64
CA PHE A 104 12.72 7.64 -3.06
C PHE A 104 12.44 9.13 -3.29
N VAL A 105 11.44 9.68 -2.59
CA VAL A 105 11.07 11.09 -2.64
C VAL A 105 12.26 11.99 -2.25
N SER A 106 13.02 11.62 -1.22
CA SER A 106 14.20 12.38 -0.79
C SER A 106 15.33 12.39 -1.82
N GLN A 107 15.49 11.31 -2.58
CA GLN A 107 16.51 11.23 -3.63
C GLN A 107 16.14 12.05 -4.86
N ILE A 108 14.88 11.94 -5.32
CA ILE A 108 14.39 12.69 -6.49
C ILE A 108 14.30 14.19 -6.19
N TYR A 109 13.81 14.55 -5.00
CA TYR A 109 13.57 15.94 -4.62
C TYR A 109 14.59 16.47 -3.61
N SER A 110 15.83 15.99 -3.66
CA SER A 110 16.93 16.39 -2.77
C SER A 110 17.17 17.90 -2.68
N GLN A 111 16.84 18.64 -3.75
CA GLN A 111 16.93 20.10 -3.82
C GLN A 111 15.77 20.84 -3.15
N ALA A 112 14.72 20.15 -2.69
CA ALA A 112 13.60 20.78 -1.99
C ALA A 112 14.09 21.36 -0.65
N PRO A 113 13.57 22.54 -0.22
CA PRO A 113 14.02 23.19 1.02
C PRO A 113 13.98 22.29 2.26
N ILE A 114 12.97 21.41 2.32
CA ILE A 114 12.80 20.46 3.42
C ILE A 114 13.98 19.49 3.50
N PHE A 115 14.31 18.79 2.42
CA PHE A 115 15.44 17.84 2.37
C PHE A 115 16.80 18.52 2.37
N ARG A 116 16.92 19.76 1.88
CA ARG A 116 18.17 20.52 1.98
C ARG A 116 18.52 20.85 3.43
N LYS A 117 17.51 21.22 4.24
CA LYS A 117 17.68 21.53 5.67
C LYS A 117 17.86 20.26 6.51
N THR A 118 17.01 19.26 6.30
CA THR A 118 16.99 18.05 7.14
C THR A 118 17.93 16.95 6.65
N LYS A 119 18.50 17.08 5.44
CA LYS A 119 19.32 16.04 4.78
C LYS A 119 18.59 14.69 4.82
N LYS A 120 19.23 13.66 5.37
CA LYS A 120 18.73 12.28 5.49
C LYS A 120 17.85 12.05 6.73
N ILE A 121 17.62 13.05 7.59
CA ILE A 121 16.88 12.87 8.85
C ILE A 121 15.43 12.42 8.59
N ILE A 122 14.73 13.03 7.65
CA ILE A 122 13.31 12.69 7.37
C ILE A 122 13.15 11.23 6.94
N PRO A 123 13.90 10.71 5.95
CA PRO A 123 13.85 9.28 5.61
C PRO A 123 14.21 8.36 6.78
N ILE A 124 15.20 8.72 7.62
CA ILE A 124 15.61 7.90 8.77
C ILE A 124 14.49 7.85 9.82
N VAL A 125 13.94 9.01 10.21
CA VAL A 125 12.86 9.10 11.18
C VAL A 125 11.62 8.37 10.68
N ASN A 126 11.24 8.57 9.41
CA ASN A 126 10.12 7.84 8.82
C ASN A 126 10.37 6.33 8.76
N GLY A 127 11.60 5.89 8.49
CA GLY A 127 11.99 4.48 8.56
C GLY A 127 11.86 3.90 9.97
N LEU A 128 12.31 4.63 10.99
CA LEU A 128 12.16 4.22 12.39
C LEU A 128 10.70 4.12 12.81
N LEU A 129 9.87 5.11 12.44
CA LEU A 129 8.42 5.08 12.72
C LEU A 129 7.71 3.92 12.01
N ASN A 130 8.06 3.62 10.76
CA ASN A 130 7.56 2.41 10.09
C ASN A 130 8.09 1.12 10.75
N GLY A 131 9.29 1.15 11.31
CA GLY A 131 9.83 0.07 12.15
C GLY A 131 8.97 -0.22 13.38
N VAL A 132 8.33 0.80 13.97
CA VAL A 132 7.35 0.62 15.07
C VAL A 132 6.13 -0.17 14.58
N THR A 133 5.65 0.06 13.35
CA THR A 133 4.57 -0.77 12.75
C THR A 133 4.98 -2.24 12.69
N ILE A 134 6.20 -2.52 12.25
CA ILE A 134 6.73 -3.90 12.19
C ILE A 134 6.82 -4.48 13.61
N GLY A 135 7.25 -3.69 14.59
CA GLY A 135 7.26 -4.08 16.00
C GLY A 135 5.86 -4.48 16.51
N PHE A 136 4.83 -3.70 16.18
CA PHE A 136 3.43 -4.03 16.52
C PHE A 136 2.94 -5.32 15.85
N VAL A 137 3.32 -5.57 14.60
CA VAL A 137 3.00 -6.83 13.91
C VAL A 137 3.67 -8.01 14.61
N VAL A 138 4.94 -7.90 14.96
CA VAL A 138 5.67 -8.96 15.68
C VAL A 138 5.04 -9.22 17.05
N ASP A 139 4.73 -8.16 17.80
CA ASP A 139 4.07 -8.26 19.10
C ASP A 139 2.69 -8.94 19.00
N SER A 140 1.85 -8.56 18.04
CA SER A 140 0.55 -9.20 17.79
C SER A 140 0.69 -10.70 17.49
N ILE A 141 1.67 -11.08 16.66
CA ILE A 141 1.95 -12.48 16.35
C ILE A 141 2.46 -13.23 17.59
N MET A 142 3.40 -12.65 18.35
CA MET A 142 3.95 -13.29 19.56
C MET A 142 2.88 -13.49 20.64
N GLN A 143 2.05 -12.48 20.89
CA GLN A 143 0.95 -12.58 21.84
C GLN A 143 -0.04 -13.69 21.45
N SER A 144 -0.32 -13.87 20.15
CA SER A 144 -1.18 -14.96 19.66
C SER A 144 -0.67 -16.38 19.99
N PHE A 145 0.63 -16.54 20.25
CA PHE A 145 1.23 -17.82 20.66
C PHE A 145 1.25 -18.02 22.18
N VAL A 146 1.20 -16.94 22.96
CA VAL A 146 1.33 -16.99 24.44
C VAL A 146 -0.02 -17.10 25.14
N PHE A 147 -1.12 -16.67 24.51
CA PHE A 147 -2.44 -16.72 25.13
C PHE A 147 -2.91 -18.17 25.37
N THR A 148 -3.34 -18.43 26.60
CA THR A 148 -3.95 -19.69 27.07
C THR A 148 -5.42 -19.83 26.71
N ASP A 149 -6.03 -18.80 26.11
CA ASP A 149 -7.42 -18.81 25.72
C ASP A 149 -7.59 -19.45 24.32
N VAL A 150 -8.42 -20.48 24.22
CA VAL A 150 -8.60 -21.31 23.01
C VAL A 150 -9.09 -20.46 21.82
N VAL A 151 -9.77 -19.34 22.08
CA VAL A 151 -10.31 -18.43 21.06
C VAL A 151 -9.21 -17.53 20.47
N SER A 152 -8.27 -17.07 21.30
CA SER A 152 -7.22 -16.12 20.92
C SER A 152 -5.92 -16.80 20.47
N TYR A 153 -5.76 -18.08 20.82
CA TYR A 153 -4.62 -18.89 20.40
C TYR A 153 -4.57 -18.97 18.86
N LEU A 154 -3.44 -18.54 18.28
CA LEU A 154 -3.18 -18.49 16.83
C LEU A 154 -4.07 -17.52 16.02
N ASN A 155 -4.60 -16.47 16.66
CA ASN A 155 -5.43 -15.46 15.99
C ASN A 155 -4.91 -14.03 16.27
N PRO A 156 -3.80 -13.59 15.64
CA PRO A 156 -3.23 -12.28 15.90
C PRO A 156 -4.17 -11.16 15.45
N ALA A 157 -4.75 -10.43 16.41
CA ALA A 157 -5.56 -9.26 16.11
C ALA A 157 -4.65 -8.06 15.83
N TYR A 158 -4.90 -7.36 14.72
CA TYR A 158 -4.23 -6.10 14.43
C TYR A 158 -5.14 -4.97 14.91
N SER A 159 -4.83 -4.39 16.07
CA SER A 159 -5.74 -3.46 16.74
C SER A 159 -6.01 -2.22 15.89
N LEU A 160 -7.20 -1.64 16.06
CA LEU A 160 -7.59 -0.40 15.39
C LEU A 160 -6.57 0.74 15.58
N ASN A 161 -5.95 0.83 16.76
CA ASN A 161 -4.91 1.81 17.05
C ASN A 161 -3.68 1.64 16.15
N GLN A 162 -3.27 0.41 15.88
CA GLN A 162 -2.16 0.09 14.99
C GLN A 162 -2.50 0.43 13.53
N ILE A 163 -3.76 0.21 13.11
CA ILE A 163 -4.26 0.58 11.78
C ILE A 163 -4.25 2.10 11.60
N ILE A 164 -4.77 2.85 12.57
CA ILE A 164 -4.77 4.32 12.54
C ILE A 164 -3.34 4.87 12.52
N TYR A 165 -2.45 4.32 13.35
CA TYR A 165 -1.04 4.68 13.35
C TYR A 165 -0.40 4.47 11.98
N HIS A 166 -0.61 3.30 11.38
CA HIS A 166 -0.08 2.99 10.05
C HIS A 166 -0.67 3.90 8.98
N LEU A 167 -1.98 4.19 9.03
CA LEU A 167 -2.65 5.11 8.12
C LEU A 167 -2.02 6.51 8.18
N VAL A 168 -1.69 7.02 9.37
CA VAL A 168 -1.00 8.31 9.53
C VAL A 168 0.38 8.31 8.87
N LEU A 169 1.14 7.22 9.01
CA LEU A 169 2.45 7.09 8.36
C LEU A 169 2.33 7.02 6.83
N THR A 170 1.39 6.24 6.32
CA THR A 170 1.05 6.18 4.89
C THR A 170 0.67 7.58 4.38
N PHE A 171 -0.23 8.26 5.10
CA PHE A 171 -0.68 9.60 4.74
C PHE A 171 0.49 10.57 4.65
N PHE A 172 1.41 10.53 5.61
CA PHE A 172 2.63 11.33 5.58
C PHE A 172 3.51 11.01 4.36
N SER A 173 3.82 9.73 4.11
CA SER A 173 4.68 9.30 3.00
C SER A 173 4.12 9.71 1.64
N PHE A 174 2.82 9.46 1.41
CA PHE A 174 2.17 9.82 0.15
C PHE A 174 1.89 11.32 0.02
N THR A 175 1.67 12.05 1.10
CA THR A 175 1.53 13.52 1.06
C THR A 175 2.85 14.21 0.69
N LEU A 176 3.98 13.68 1.16
CA LEU A 176 5.30 14.16 0.72
C LEU A 176 5.49 13.96 -0.79
N LEU A 177 5.16 12.76 -1.31
CA LEU A 177 5.19 12.49 -2.75
C LEU A 177 4.26 13.41 -3.53
N LEU A 178 3.01 13.56 -3.07
CA LEU A 178 1.97 14.37 -3.69
C LEU A 178 2.39 15.84 -3.78
N SER A 179 2.77 16.44 -2.66
CA SER A 179 3.11 17.87 -2.57
C SER A 179 4.30 18.24 -3.45
N LEU A 180 5.35 17.41 -3.44
CA LEU A 180 6.57 17.66 -4.21
C LEU A 180 6.36 17.39 -5.71
N SER A 181 5.61 16.35 -6.06
CA SER A 181 5.25 16.06 -7.46
C SER A 181 4.33 17.14 -8.02
N ALA A 182 3.37 17.63 -7.24
CA ALA A 182 2.51 18.75 -7.63
C ALA A 182 3.32 20.03 -7.85
N ARG A 183 4.33 20.29 -7.02
CA ARG A 183 5.25 21.43 -7.22
C ARG A 183 6.06 21.28 -8.51
N GLN A 184 6.57 20.09 -8.82
CA GLN A 184 7.31 19.90 -10.08
C GLN A 184 6.41 19.98 -11.31
N ARG A 185 5.18 19.48 -11.23
CA ARG A 185 4.18 19.65 -12.29
C ARG A 185 4.02 21.12 -12.71
N ARG A 186 3.98 22.04 -11.74
CA ARG A 186 3.86 23.48 -12.00
C ARG A 186 5.09 24.09 -12.67
N LYS A 187 6.27 23.50 -12.44
CA LYS A 187 7.56 23.95 -12.98
C LYS A 187 7.92 23.30 -14.32
N ALA A 188 7.33 22.16 -14.65
CA ALA A 188 7.61 21.44 -15.87
C ALA A 188 7.28 22.30 -17.10
N THR A 189 8.21 22.39 -18.04
CA THR A 189 8.04 23.13 -19.29
C THR A 189 7.27 22.29 -20.30
N PHE A 190 7.59 21.00 -20.42
CA PHE A 190 6.99 20.13 -21.42
C PHE A 190 5.65 19.53 -20.97
N ARG A 191 4.69 19.40 -21.91
CA ARG A 191 3.37 18.83 -21.63
C ARG A 191 3.43 17.38 -21.15
N TRP A 192 4.33 16.57 -21.73
CA TRP A 192 4.49 15.16 -21.33
C TRP A 192 5.04 15.01 -19.90
N GLU A 193 5.89 15.94 -19.44
CA GLU A 193 6.36 15.98 -18.05
C GLU A 193 5.22 16.36 -17.10
N LYS A 194 4.42 17.37 -17.45
CA LYS A 194 3.23 17.76 -16.68
C LYS A 194 2.25 16.59 -16.52
N ALA A 195 2.03 15.83 -17.59
CA ALA A 195 1.20 14.63 -17.55
C ALA A 195 1.79 13.58 -16.62
N GLY A 196 3.09 13.28 -16.73
CA GLY A 196 3.78 12.34 -15.85
C GLY A 196 3.65 12.69 -14.36
N PHE A 197 3.94 13.94 -13.99
CA PHE A 197 3.76 14.40 -12.62
C PHE A 197 2.29 14.39 -12.17
N SER A 198 1.33 14.60 -13.09
CA SER A 198 -0.10 14.50 -12.75
C SER A 198 -0.48 13.07 -12.39
N PHE A 199 -0.02 12.08 -13.16
CA PHE A 199 -0.25 10.67 -12.85
C PHE A 199 0.40 10.27 -11.53
N ILE A 200 1.60 10.77 -11.21
CA ILE A 200 2.24 10.54 -9.90
C ILE A 200 1.43 11.17 -8.75
N VAL A 201 0.87 12.36 -8.94
CA VAL A 201 -0.02 13.00 -7.96
C VAL A 201 -1.27 12.16 -7.73
N TYR A 202 -1.94 11.73 -8.81
CA TYR A 202 -3.14 10.90 -8.68
C TYR A 202 -2.83 9.52 -8.12
N SER A 203 -1.66 8.93 -8.45
CA SER A 203 -1.23 7.67 -7.85
C SER A 203 -1.05 7.85 -6.34
N ALA A 204 -0.52 8.99 -5.88
CA ALA A 204 -0.38 9.24 -4.45
C ALA A 204 -1.74 9.36 -3.73
N ILE A 205 -2.72 10.02 -4.37
CA ILE A 205 -4.08 10.10 -3.85
C ILE A 205 -4.72 8.71 -3.78
N ALA A 206 -4.61 7.91 -4.84
CA ALA A 206 -5.12 6.54 -4.86
C ALA A 206 -4.47 5.69 -3.76
N GLY A 207 -3.16 5.81 -3.56
CA GLY A 207 -2.44 5.13 -2.48
C GLY A 207 -2.96 5.48 -1.09
N ILE A 208 -3.24 6.77 -0.81
CA ILE A 208 -3.89 7.17 0.45
C ILE A 208 -5.27 6.53 0.58
N LEU A 209 -6.08 6.57 -0.48
CA LEU A 209 -7.44 6.05 -0.47
C LEU A 209 -7.49 4.55 -0.23
N VAL A 210 -6.53 3.75 -0.73
CA VAL A 210 -6.41 2.32 -0.39
C VAL A 210 -6.46 2.13 1.12
N TYR A 211 -5.57 2.79 1.86
CA TYR A 211 -5.47 2.60 3.31
C TYR A 211 -6.62 3.25 4.08
N VAL A 212 -7.18 4.37 3.58
CA VAL A 212 -8.40 4.94 4.17
C VAL A 212 -9.55 3.94 4.10
N PHE A 213 -9.76 3.31 2.95
CA PHE A 213 -10.85 2.34 2.79
C PHE A 213 -10.60 1.04 3.54
N LEU A 214 -9.36 0.56 3.63
CA LEU A 214 -9.03 -0.58 4.49
C LEU A 214 -9.22 -0.26 5.99
N ALA A 215 -8.94 0.97 6.42
CA ALA A 215 -9.23 1.39 7.79
C ALA A 215 -10.74 1.54 8.05
N LEU A 216 -11.51 2.03 7.07
CA LEU A 216 -12.97 2.09 7.15
C LEU A 216 -13.60 0.70 7.18
N ASP A 217 -13.02 -0.27 6.47
CA ASP A 217 -13.43 -1.67 6.51
C ASP A 217 -13.33 -2.25 7.93
N GLU A 218 -12.20 -2.00 8.61
CA GLU A 218 -12.02 -2.40 10.00
C GLU A 218 -12.99 -1.68 10.95
N LEU A 219 -13.14 -0.35 10.79
CA LEU A 219 -14.06 0.44 11.61
C LEU A 219 -15.50 -0.06 11.47
N ALA A 220 -15.93 -0.38 10.24
CA ALA A 220 -17.25 -0.92 9.99
C ALA A 220 -17.45 -2.27 10.69
N GLN A 221 -16.48 -3.18 10.59
CA GLN A 221 -16.51 -4.48 11.27
C GLN A 221 -16.43 -4.35 12.80
N THR A 222 -15.79 -3.31 13.32
CA THR A 222 -15.67 -3.12 14.78
C THR A 222 -16.95 -2.52 15.40
N PHE A 223 -17.59 -1.57 14.72
CA PHE A 223 -18.64 -0.74 15.33
C PHE A 223 -20.05 -1.00 14.81
N ILE A 224 -20.21 -1.73 13.71
CA ILE A 224 -21.51 -1.95 13.08
C ILE A 224 -21.80 -3.46 13.06
N PRO A 225 -22.66 -3.96 13.96
CA PRO A 225 -22.94 -5.40 14.10
C PRO A 225 -23.39 -6.10 12.82
N LEU A 226 -24.03 -5.38 11.90
CA LEU A 226 -24.48 -5.90 10.60
C LEU A 226 -23.31 -6.24 9.65
N PHE A 227 -22.10 -5.75 9.92
CA PHE A 227 -20.91 -5.98 9.10
C PHE A 227 -19.92 -6.97 9.73
N ASN A 228 -20.28 -7.64 10.83
CA ASN A 228 -19.39 -8.58 11.54
C ASN A 228 -19.18 -9.93 10.82
N GLU A 229 -19.83 -10.15 9.67
CA GLU A 229 -19.80 -11.44 8.95
C GLU A 229 -18.70 -11.53 7.88
N GLY A 230 -17.85 -10.51 7.71
CA GLY A 230 -16.72 -10.56 6.79
C GLY A 230 -16.32 -9.21 6.20
N TYR A 231 -15.49 -9.24 5.16
CA TYR A 231 -15.04 -8.02 4.49
C TYR A 231 -16.20 -7.23 3.89
N THR A 232 -16.20 -5.93 4.15
CA THR A 232 -17.28 -5.03 3.73
C THR A 232 -17.04 -4.49 2.32
N ILE A 233 -17.97 -3.68 1.83
CA ILE A 233 -17.80 -2.94 0.58
C ILE A 233 -16.56 -2.03 0.59
N PHE A 234 -16.13 -1.56 1.76
CA PHE A 234 -14.94 -0.72 1.88
C PHE A 234 -13.67 -1.49 1.51
N ASN A 235 -13.57 -2.79 1.82
CA ASN A 235 -12.47 -3.64 1.38
C ASN A 235 -12.35 -3.63 -0.16
N ILE A 236 -13.46 -3.89 -0.85
CA ILE A 236 -13.56 -3.95 -2.31
C ILE A 236 -13.14 -2.61 -2.93
N ILE A 237 -13.65 -1.50 -2.38
CA ILE A 237 -13.31 -0.15 -2.84
C ILE A 237 -11.80 0.13 -2.61
N GLY A 238 -11.24 -0.30 -1.48
CA GLY A 238 -9.82 -0.20 -1.20
C GLY A 238 -8.96 -0.88 -2.26
N TRP A 239 -9.29 -2.12 -2.64
CA TRP A 239 -8.59 -2.83 -3.71
C TRP A 239 -8.82 -2.21 -5.09
N ALA A 240 -10.01 -1.65 -5.37
CA ALA A 240 -10.24 -0.89 -6.59
C ALA A 240 -9.30 0.33 -6.69
N PHE A 241 -9.07 1.04 -5.58
CA PHE A 241 -8.05 2.09 -5.52
C PHE A 241 -6.62 1.54 -5.66
N GLY A 242 -6.36 0.30 -5.24
CA GLY A 242 -5.10 -0.40 -5.46
C GLY A 242 -4.82 -0.63 -6.95
N ILE A 243 -5.83 -1.11 -7.69
CA ILE A 243 -5.75 -1.25 -9.15
C ILE A 243 -5.53 0.11 -9.82
N LEU A 244 -6.29 1.14 -9.40
CA LEU A 244 -6.14 2.50 -9.92
C LEU A 244 -4.75 3.05 -9.64
N LEU A 245 -4.19 2.82 -8.44
CA LEU A 245 -2.83 3.16 -8.08
C LEU A 245 -1.82 2.52 -9.06
N CYS A 246 -1.96 1.22 -9.38
CA CYS A 246 -1.09 0.54 -10.35
C CYS A 246 -1.14 1.18 -11.73
N ILE A 247 -2.34 1.46 -12.24
CA ILE A 247 -2.56 2.08 -13.56
C ILE A 247 -1.91 3.48 -13.61
N LEU A 248 -2.13 4.28 -12.58
CA LEU A 248 -1.57 5.63 -12.49
C LEU A 248 -0.05 5.60 -12.31
N ALA A 249 0.47 4.65 -11.51
CA ALA A 249 1.90 4.43 -11.34
C ALA A 249 2.58 4.03 -12.66
N TYR A 250 1.95 3.18 -13.47
CA TYR A 250 2.43 2.84 -14.81
C TYR A 250 2.58 4.09 -15.68
N PHE A 251 1.52 4.89 -15.79
CA PHE A 251 1.55 6.09 -16.63
C PHE A 251 2.48 7.18 -16.07
N GLY A 252 2.60 7.30 -14.75
CA GLY A 252 3.44 8.29 -14.09
C GLY A 252 4.93 7.95 -14.14
N TYR A 253 5.30 6.75 -13.68
CA TYR A 253 6.71 6.38 -13.47
C TYR A 253 7.34 5.69 -14.68
N VAL A 254 6.59 4.83 -15.37
CA VAL A 254 7.10 4.11 -16.56
C VAL A 254 6.99 5.00 -17.79
N MET A 255 5.88 5.75 -17.93
CA MET A 255 5.56 6.67 -19.03
C MET A 255 5.83 6.02 -20.40
N PRO A 256 4.92 5.16 -20.90
CA PRO A 256 5.15 4.43 -22.14
C PRO A 256 5.32 5.37 -23.34
N LYS A 257 6.07 4.92 -24.37
CA LYS A 257 6.44 5.75 -25.53
C LYS A 257 5.21 6.35 -26.22
N TRP A 258 4.20 5.53 -26.49
CA TRP A 258 2.95 6.00 -27.14
C TRP A 258 2.26 7.13 -26.36
N LEU A 259 2.29 7.10 -25.02
CA LEU A 259 1.69 8.15 -24.20
C LEU A 259 2.56 9.42 -24.26
N ARG A 260 3.88 9.25 -24.18
CA ARG A 260 4.84 10.35 -24.31
C ARG A 260 4.69 11.05 -25.66
N ASP A 261 4.56 10.29 -26.74
CA ASP A 261 4.51 10.79 -28.11
C ASP A 261 3.20 11.57 -28.37
N ARG A 262 2.05 11.06 -27.89
CA ARG A 262 0.78 11.81 -27.89
C ARG A 262 0.85 13.19 -27.22
N TYR A 263 1.66 13.34 -26.18
CA TYR A 263 1.86 14.64 -25.52
C TYR A 263 2.95 15.50 -26.17
N LYS A 264 3.85 14.91 -26.96
CA LYS A 264 4.88 15.66 -27.71
C LYS A 264 4.31 16.31 -28.95
N GLU A 265 3.51 15.60 -29.75
CA GLU A 265 2.93 16.09 -31.02
C GLU A 265 2.17 17.39 -30.83
N LYS A 266 1.31 17.47 -29.81
CA LYS A 266 0.56 18.69 -29.46
C LYS A 266 1.43 19.88 -29.02
N THR A 267 2.73 19.70 -28.80
CA THR A 267 3.65 20.79 -28.40
C THR A 267 4.33 21.42 -29.61
N LEU A 268 4.45 20.68 -30.72
CA LEU A 268 5.05 21.17 -31.97
C LEU A 268 4.06 21.97 -32.83
N GLU A 269 2.76 21.74 -32.68
CA GLU A 269 1.70 22.47 -33.39
C GLU A 269 1.38 23.87 -32.81
N VAL A 270 2.04 24.29 -31.71
CA VAL A 270 1.80 25.58 -31.03
C VAL A 270 3.01 26.52 -31.14
N LYS A 271 3.79 26.39 -32.21
CA LYS A 271 4.83 27.35 -32.59
C LYS A 271 4.61 27.78 -34.02
#